data_AF-A0A1I5SE46-F1
#
_entry.id   AF-A0A1I5SE46-F1
#
_cell.length_a   1.000
_cell.length_b   1.000
_cell.length_c   1.000
_cell.angle_alpha   90.00
_cell.angle_beta   90.00
_cell.angle_gamma   90.00
#
_symmetry.space_group_name_H-M   'P 1'
#
loop_
_entity.id
_entity.type
_entity.pdbx_description
1 polymer ?
#
loop_
_entity_poly.entity_id
_entity_poly.type
_entity_poly.pdbx_seq_one_letter_code
_entity_poly.pdbx_strand_id
1 'polypeptide(L)'
;MTPLFTWMRAVLLFYRGIAPFTLGISVLLLGVALLPLLHEGQAIGVLLPRLVLLKLLTGPVVWYLTERTRPHQYWFYYNYLGMGRRRLWAGVGVLDTLVFLALARAVTVLYS
;
A
#
# COMPACT_ATOMS: atom_id res chain seq x y z
N MET A 1 -15.33 -20.28 -12.18
CA MET A 1 -14.25 -19.29 -11.92
C MET A 1 -13.28 -19.91 -10.93
N THR A 2 -11.97 -19.85 -11.17
CA THR A 2 -10.97 -20.42 -10.27
C THR A 2 -10.92 -19.66 -8.93
N PRO A 3 -10.64 -20.32 -7.79
CA PRO A 3 -10.63 -19.68 -6.47
C PRO A 3 -9.61 -18.55 -6.36
N LEU A 4 -8.50 -18.64 -7.10
CA LEU A 4 -7.47 -17.60 -7.20
C LEU A 4 -8.02 -16.30 -7.81
N PHE A 5 -8.84 -16.41 -8.86
CA PHE A 5 -9.41 -15.26 -9.55
C PHE A 5 -10.41 -14.51 -8.66
N THR A 6 -11.24 -15.26 -7.92
CA THR A 6 -12.15 -14.69 -6.93
C THR A 6 -11.38 -13.96 -5.82
N TRP A 7 -10.25 -14.52 -5.37
CA TRP A 7 -9.36 -13.90 -4.40
C TRP A 7 -8.73 -12.60 -4.87
N MET A 8 -8.13 -12.61 -6.06
CA MET A 8 -7.55 -11.39 -6.64
C MET A 8 -8.60 -10.30 -6.82
N ARG A 9 -9.79 -10.65 -7.30
CA ARG A 9 -10.90 -9.71 -7.47
C ARG A 9 -11.35 -9.10 -6.14
N ALA A 10 -11.47 -9.91 -5.09
CA ALA A 10 -11.83 -9.44 -3.76
C ALA A 10 -10.79 -8.45 -3.20
N VAL A 11 -9.50 -8.78 -3.35
CA VAL A 11 -8.39 -7.91 -2.93
C VAL A 11 -8.40 -6.60 -3.71
N LEU A 12 -8.62 -6.61 -5.02
CA LEU A 12 -8.66 -5.40 -5.85
C LEU A 12 -9.86 -4.50 -5.50
N LEU A 13 -11.03 -5.08 -5.29
CA LEU A 13 -12.22 -4.34 -4.86
C LEU A 13 -12.00 -3.68 -3.50
N PHE A 14 -11.38 -4.40 -2.56
CA PHE A 14 -11.05 -3.88 -1.25
C PHE A 14 -9.96 -2.80 -1.32
N TYR A 15 -8.92 -3.03 -2.13
CA TYR A 15 -7.82 -2.07 -2.36
C TYR A 15 -8.34 -0.75 -2.93
N ARG A 16 -9.26 -0.77 -3.90
CA ARG A 16 -9.88 0.46 -4.44
C ARG A 16 -10.50 1.34 -3.35
N GLY A 17 -11.04 0.73 -2.29
CA GLY A 17 -11.60 1.45 -1.16
C GLY A 17 -10.54 2.13 -0.28
N ILE A 18 -9.34 1.56 -0.19
CA ILE A 18 -8.26 1.95 0.74
C ILE A 18 -7.13 2.71 0.01
N ALA A 19 -7.10 2.63 -1.33
CA ALA A 19 -6.20 3.30 -2.24
C ALA A 19 -5.95 4.78 -1.87
N PRO A 20 -6.95 5.63 -1.58
CA PRO A 20 -6.67 7.04 -1.24
C PRO A 20 -5.79 7.20 0.01
N PHE A 21 -5.98 6.38 1.05
CA PHE A 21 -5.15 6.43 2.26
C PHE A 21 -3.74 5.91 2.00
N THR A 22 -3.65 4.76 1.33
CA THR A 22 -2.36 4.10 1.06
C THR A 22 -1.50 4.89 0.08
N LEU A 23 -2.09 5.40 -1.00
CA LEU A 23 -1.41 6.25 -1.98
C LEU A 23 -1.05 7.61 -1.37
N GLY A 24 -1.94 8.22 -0.57
CA GLY A 24 -1.63 9.49 0.11
C GLY A 24 -0.40 9.36 1.00
N ILE A 25 -0.32 8.30 1.80
CA ILE A 25 0.85 8.01 2.63
C ILE A 25 2.08 7.68 1.78
N SER A 26 1.94 6.91 0.70
CA SER A 26 3.04 6.63 -0.23
C SER A 26 3.64 7.91 -0.83
N VAL A 27 2.78 8.83 -1.28
CA VAL A 27 3.21 10.11 -1.85
C VAL A 27 3.90 10.98 -0.79
N LEU A 28 3.37 11.04 0.43
CA LEU A 28 4.02 11.74 1.53
C LEU A 28 5.40 11.16 1.85
N LEU A 29 5.53 9.84 1.93
CA LEU A 29 6.81 9.17 2.18
C LEU A 29 7.82 9.45 1.07
N LEU A 30 7.42 9.36 -0.20
CA LEU A 30 8.28 9.67 -1.33
C LEU A 30 8.65 11.16 -1.38
N GLY A 31 7.71 12.06 -1.06
CA GLY A 31 7.97 13.50 -0.98
C GLY A 31 9.02 13.84 0.08
N VAL A 32 8.93 13.24 1.27
CA VAL A 32 9.95 13.39 2.32
C VAL A 32 11.29 12.79 1.88
N ALA A 33 11.28 11.66 1.18
CA ALA A 33 12.50 11.05 0.64
C ALA A 33 13.22 11.89 -0.42
N LEU A 34 12.49 12.77 -1.13
CA LEU A 34 13.07 13.67 -2.12
C LEU A 34 13.82 14.85 -1.48
N LEU A 35 13.54 15.21 -0.22
CA LEU A 35 14.25 16.28 0.47
C LEU A 35 15.78 16.06 0.54
N PRO A 36 16.29 14.92 1.04
CA PRO A 36 17.74 14.66 1.07
C PRO A 36 18.35 14.49 -0.32
N LEU A 37 17.58 14.02 -1.32
CA LEU A 37 18.04 14.02 -2.71
C LEU A 37 18.32 15.46 -3.20
N LEU A 38 17.39 16.38 -2.94
CA LEU A 38 17.50 17.78 -3.37
C LEU A 38 18.54 18.58 -2.57
N HIS A 39 18.74 18.25 -1.28
CA HIS A 39 19.63 19.00 -0.39
C HIS A 39 21.05 18.43 -0.32
N GLU A 40 21.21 17.11 -0.31
CA GLU A 40 22.49 16.43 -0.06
C GLU A 40 23.02 15.65 -1.28
N GLY A 41 22.25 15.60 -2.38
CA GLY A 41 22.62 14.82 -3.57
C GLY A 41 22.67 13.31 -3.32
N GLN A 42 22.09 12.83 -2.22
CA GLN A 42 22.07 11.41 -1.90
C GLN A 42 21.17 10.65 -2.87
N ALA A 43 21.72 9.60 -3.48
CA ALA A 43 20.96 8.71 -4.34
C ALA A 43 19.81 8.05 -3.57
N ILE A 44 18.58 8.16 -4.10
CA ILE A 44 17.37 7.55 -3.53
C ILE A 44 17.55 6.03 -3.29
N GLY A 45 18.41 5.37 -4.08
CA GLY A 45 18.73 3.95 -3.92
C GLY A 45 19.23 3.57 -2.52
N VAL A 46 19.93 4.48 -1.83
CA VAL A 46 20.43 4.27 -0.46
C VAL A 46 19.29 4.36 0.58
N LEU A 47 18.29 5.20 0.31
CA LEU A 47 17.14 5.43 1.18
C LEU A 47 16.03 4.39 1.00
N LEU A 48 16.02 3.67 -0.13
CA LEU A 48 14.97 2.74 -0.55
C LEU A 48 14.64 1.66 0.50
N PRO A 49 15.61 0.96 1.14
CA PRO A 49 15.31 -0.02 2.19
C PRO A 49 14.61 0.62 3.41
N ARG A 50 15.04 1.82 3.80
CA ARG A 50 14.45 2.57 4.93
C ARG A 50 13.02 3.01 4.62
N LEU A 51 12.75 3.41 3.39
CA LEU A 51 11.41 3.77 2.92
C LEU A 51 10.47 2.57 2.88
N VAL A 52 10.95 1.40 2.47
CA VAL A 52 10.15 0.16 2.50
C VAL A 52 9.80 -0.22 3.95
N LEU A 53 10.75 -0.11 4.88
CA LEU A 53 10.48 -0.35 6.31
C LEU A 53 9.44 0.64 6.86
N LEU A 54 9.58 1.93 6.54
CA LEU A 54 8.58 2.94 6.90
C LEU A 54 7.21 2.64 6.29
N LYS A 55 7.17 2.21 5.02
CA LYS A 55 5.92 1.82 4.36
C LYS A 55 5.25 0.65 5.07
N LEU A 56 6.01 -0.36 5.51
CA LEU A 56 5.48 -1.46 6.31
C LEU A 56 4.88 -0.98 7.65
N LEU A 57 5.52 0.00 8.31
CA LEU A 57 5.00 0.62 9.53
C LEU A 57 3.72 1.42 9.33
N THR A 58 3.39 1.82 8.09
CA THR A 58 2.13 2.52 7.79
C THR A 58 0.93 1.59 7.70
N GLY A 59 1.15 0.26 7.59
CA GLY A 59 0.08 -0.74 7.53
C GLY A 59 -0.91 -0.66 8.69
N PRO A 60 -0.47 -0.65 9.96
CA PRO A 60 -1.35 -0.46 11.12
C PRO A 60 -2.13 0.86 11.11
N VAL A 61 -1.52 1.95 10.65
CA VAL A 61 -2.17 3.27 10.56
C VAL A 61 -3.30 3.26 9.53
N VAL A 62 -3.02 2.73 8.33
CA VAL A 62 -4.02 2.55 7.28
C VAL A 62 -5.15 1.65 7.78
N TRP A 63 -4.81 0.55 8.44
CA TRP A 63 -5.78 -0.37 9.03
C TRP A 63 -6.71 0.34 10.01
N TYR A 64 -6.15 1.09 10.96
CA TYR A 64 -6.91 1.84 11.95
C TYR A 64 -7.82 2.89 11.32
N LEU A 65 -7.30 3.70 10.39
CA LEU A 65 -8.08 4.73 9.69
C LEU A 65 -9.22 4.13 8.87
N THR A 66 -8.96 3.01 8.20
CA THR A 66 -9.98 2.32 7.40
C THR A 66 -11.07 1.73 8.30
N GLU A 67 -10.70 1.16 9.45
CA GLU A 67 -11.66 0.62 10.40
C GLU A 67 -12.60 1.70 10.95
N ARG A 68 -12.04 2.88 11.28
CA ARG A 68 -12.80 4.01 11.80
C ARG A 68 -13.74 4.62 10.76
N THR A 69 -13.32 4.67 9.51
CA THR A 69 -14.10 5.33 8.44
C THR A 69 -15.13 4.40 7.81
N ARG A 70 -14.93 3.07 7.84
CA ARG A 70 -15.81 2.10 7.17
C ARG A 70 -15.98 0.81 7.99
N PRO A 71 -16.73 0.85 9.11
CA PRO A 71 -16.87 -0.30 10.01
C PRO A 71 -17.56 -1.52 9.36
N HIS A 72 -18.47 -1.31 8.40
CA HIS A 72 -19.25 -2.41 7.78
C HIS A 72 -18.64 -2.98 6.50
N GLN A 73 -17.43 -2.54 6.11
CA GLN A 73 -16.84 -2.91 4.81
C GLN A 73 -16.56 -4.40 4.65
N TYR A 74 -16.39 -5.16 5.74
CA TYR A 74 -16.03 -6.58 5.68
C TYR A 74 -17.21 -7.51 5.44
N TRP A 75 -18.44 -7.05 5.67
CA TRP A 75 -19.63 -7.90 5.62
C TRP A 75 -19.80 -8.57 4.25
N PHE A 76 -19.62 -7.79 3.18
CA PHE A 76 -19.67 -8.31 1.81
C PHE A 76 -18.60 -9.38 1.56
N TYR A 77 -17.35 -9.14 1.94
CA TYR A 77 -16.25 -10.07 1.67
C TYR A 77 -16.34 -11.34 2.52
N TYR A 78 -16.87 -11.25 3.73
CA TYR A 78 -17.03 -12.40 4.61
C TYR A 78 -18.20 -13.28 4.17
N ASN A 79 -19.36 -12.69 3.89
CA ASN A 79 -20.59 -13.45 3.61
C ASN A 79 -20.76 -13.87 2.15
N TYR A 80 -20.34 -13.05 1.18
CA TYR A 80 -20.47 -13.40 -0.24
C TYR A 80 -19.23 -14.09 -0.81
N LEU A 81 -18.04 -13.71 -0.33
CA LEU A 81 -16.77 -14.19 -0.89
C LEU A 81 -16.04 -15.18 0.03
N GLY A 82 -16.54 -15.42 1.25
CA GLY A 82 -15.94 -16.35 2.22
C GLY A 82 -14.54 -15.94 2.68
N MET A 83 -14.18 -14.66 2.56
CA MET A 83 -12.81 -14.20 2.82
C MET A 83 -12.66 -13.60 4.21
N GLY A 84 -11.73 -14.19 4.97
CA GLY A 84 -11.32 -13.64 6.25
C GLY A 84 -10.57 -12.32 6.13
N ARG A 85 -10.79 -11.43 7.11
CA ARG A 85 -10.13 -10.11 7.22
C ARG A 85 -8.62 -10.17 7.06
N ARG A 86 -7.96 -11.15 7.70
CA ARG A 86 -6.49 -11.33 7.62
C ARG A 86 -6.01 -11.59 6.19
N ARG A 87 -6.75 -12.39 5.40
CA ARG A 87 -6.37 -12.70 4.00
C ARG A 87 -6.51 -11.49 3.09
N LEU A 88 -7.54 -10.67 3.29
CA LEU A 88 -7.73 -9.41 2.55
C LEU A 88 -6.60 -8.42 2.85
N TRP A 89 -6.28 -8.22 4.14
CA TRP A 89 -5.21 -7.31 4.55
C TRP A 89 -3.82 -7.79 4.13
N ALA A 90 -3.56 -9.10 4.13
CA ALA A 90 -2.32 -9.65 3.58
C ALA A 90 -2.20 -9.37 2.08
N GLY A 91 -3.27 -9.60 1.31
CA GLY A 91 -3.30 -9.29 -0.13
C GLY A 91 -3.11 -7.80 -0.41
N VAL A 92 -3.77 -6.93 0.35
CA VAL A 92 -3.58 -5.48 0.27
C VAL A 92 -2.16 -5.08 0.62
N GLY A 93 -1.58 -5.62 1.70
CA GLY A 93 -0.21 -5.30 2.10
C GLY A 93 0.81 -5.65 1.02
N VAL A 94 0.68 -6.83 0.40
CA VAL A 94 1.53 -7.23 -0.73
C VAL A 94 1.34 -6.31 -1.93
N LEU A 95 0.09 -6.09 -2.35
CA LEU A 95 -0.22 -5.24 -3.49
C LEU A 95 0.28 -3.81 -3.29
N ASP A 96 0.04 -3.24 -2.12
CA ASP A 96 0.45 -1.88 -1.78
C ASP A 96 1.97 -1.72 -1.71
N THR A 97 2.67 -2.73 -1.21
CA THR A 97 4.14 -2.75 -1.20
C THR A 97 4.68 -2.81 -2.62
N LEU A 98 4.09 -3.63 -3.50
CA LEU A 98 4.48 -3.71 -4.92
C LEU A 98 4.25 -2.37 -5.63
N VAL A 99 3.10 -1.73 -5.40
CA VAL A 99 2.79 -0.41 -5.94
C VAL A 99 3.79 0.63 -5.45
N PHE A 100 4.12 0.63 -4.14
CA PHE A 100 5.11 1.53 -3.57
C PHE A 100 6.50 1.33 -4.18
N LEU A 101 6.94 0.08 -4.36
CA LEU A 101 8.21 -0.24 -4.99
C LEU A 101 8.25 0.22 -6.45
N ALA A 102 7.17 0.02 -7.21
CA ALA A 102 7.06 0.50 -8.58
C ALA A 102 7.15 2.03 -8.66
N LEU A 103 6.47 2.74 -7.76
CA LEU A 103 6.55 4.20 -7.65
C LEU A 103 7.96 4.67 -7.27
N ALA A 104 8.56 4.07 -6.24
CA ALA A 104 9.92 4.37 -5.82
C ALA A 104 10.91 4.15 -6.96
N ARG A 105 10.76 3.07 -7.74
CA ARG A 105 11.58 2.80 -8.91
C ARG A 105 11.39 3.86 -9.99
N ALA A 106 10.14 4.23 -10.30
CA ALA A 106 9.86 5.29 -11.27
C ALA A 106 10.52 6.62 -10.88
N VAL A 107 10.43 6.99 -9.60
CA VAL A 107 11.13 8.17 -9.06
C VAL A 107 12.64 8.01 -9.19
N THR A 108 13.23 6.86 -8.83
CA THR A 108 14.69 6.66 -8.97
C THR A 108 15.16 6.82 -10.41
N VAL A 109 14.38 6.39 -11.40
CA VAL A 109 14.72 6.49 -12.83
C VAL A 109 14.58 7.92 -13.34
N LEU A 110 13.62 8.70 -12.81
CA LEU A 110 13.42 10.10 -13.18
C LEU A 110 14.52 11.03 -12.65
N TYR A 111 15.14 10.67 -11.54
CA TYR A 111 16.13 11.50 -10.83
C TYR A 111 17.55 10.90 -10.81
N SER A 112 17.80 9.87 -11.64
CA SER A 112 19.13 9.31 -11.93
C SER A 112 19.69 9.88 -13.21
#